data_AF-A0AAV0R2U4-F1
#
_entry.id   AF-A0AAV0R2U4-F1
#
_cell.length_a   1.000
_cell.length_b   1.000
_cell.length_c   1.000
_cell.angle_alpha   90.00
_cell.angle_beta   90.00
_cell.angle_gamma   90.00
#
_symmetry.space_group_name_H-M   'P 1'
#
loop_
_entity.id
_entity.type
_entity.pdbx_description
1 polymer ?
#
loop_
_entity_poly.entity_id
_entity_poly.type
_entity_poly.pdbx_seq_one_letter_code
_entity_poly.pdbx_strand_id
1 'polypeptide(L)'
;PFPKPFAGFHIAEFLRRINHSLSHTLTHFYPLAGRLVTSDSPHDDGSYVVSIDCANSPGARLIHAVADLTISDVLSPTYVPVVVQSFFDHDRAINHDGHTMSLVTIQVTELIDGVFIGCSFNHVVGDGTSFWNFLTALSETYRGKTPISRPRVNNRWFPEGCNQIIPQPADQIPSRYESPKLLERFFQFTDLDSPNFSSLVFRFSFRRKKRIERESRDRESLGGRERERRGRRIEKWRG
;
A
#
# COMPACT_ATOMS: atom_id res chain seq x y z
N PRO A 1 -19.36 6.19 34.54
CA PRO A 1 -20.36 6.13 33.46
C PRO A 1 -19.75 6.71 32.18
N PHE A 2 -19.36 5.85 31.24
CA PHE A 2 -18.87 6.28 29.93
C PHE A 2 -20.02 6.93 29.15
N PRO A 3 -19.77 8.02 28.41
CA PRO A 3 -20.81 8.63 27.58
C PRO A 3 -21.33 7.59 26.60
N LYS A 4 -22.66 7.54 26.44
CA LYS A 4 -23.33 6.71 25.44
C LYS A 4 -22.78 7.05 24.04
N PRO A 5 -22.78 6.09 23.10
CA PRO A 5 -22.27 6.31 21.75
C PRO A 5 -22.93 7.54 21.12
N PHE A 6 -22.15 8.28 20.33
CA PHE A 6 -22.55 9.45 19.53
C PHE A 6 -24.01 9.31 19.07
N ALA A 7 -24.92 10.09 19.67
CA ALA A 7 -26.33 10.04 19.32
C ALA A 7 -26.51 10.40 17.84
N GLY A 8 -26.71 9.39 16.99
CA GLY A 8 -26.88 9.53 15.54
C GLY A 8 -25.88 8.76 14.66
N PHE A 9 -24.80 8.18 15.20
CA PHE A 9 -23.91 7.32 14.40
C PHE A 9 -24.40 5.86 14.38
N HIS A 10 -24.92 5.43 13.23
CA HIS A 10 -25.32 4.04 13.01
C HIS A 10 -24.23 3.31 12.22
N ILE A 11 -23.42 2.49 12.92
CA ILE A 11 -22.31 1.75 12.30
C ILE A 11 -22.74 0.91 11.10
N ALA A 12 -23.92 0.28 11.16
CA ALA A 12 -24.45 -0.52 10.05
C ALA A 12 -24.71 0.32 8.78
N GLU A 13 -25.26 1.53 8.93
CA GLU A 13 -25.50 2.43 7.81
C GLU A 13 -24.18 3.01 7.28
N PHE A 14 -23.25 3.33 8.17
CA PHE A 14 -21.90 3.75 7.81
C PHE A 14 -21.19 2.68 6.95
N LEU A 15 -21.21 1.42 7.41
CA LEU A 15 -20.65 0.27 6.69
C LEU A 15 -21.34 0.04 5.34
N ARG A 16 -22.67 0.19 5.27
CA ARG A 16 -23.41 0.08 4.01
C ARG A 16 -22.99 1.15 3.02
N ARG A 17 -22.87 2.40 3.47
CA ARG A 17 -22.45 3.54 2.64
C ARG A 17 -20.99 3.43 2.18
N ILE A 18 -20.06 3.04 3.07
CA ILE A 18 -18.66 2.87 2.68
C ILE A 18 -18.50 1.71 1.69
N ASN A 19 -19.23 0.61 1.87
CA ASN A 19 -19.23 -0.52 0.92
C ASN A 19 -19.74 -0.09 -0.46
N HIS A 20 -20.87 0.62 -0.50
CA HIS A 20 -21.44 1.13 -1.76
C HIS A 20 -20.46 2.10 -2.45
N SER A 21 -19.86 3.01 -1.70
CA SER A 21 -18.90 3.99 -2.22
C SER A 21 -17.61 3.34 -2.72
N LEU A 22 -17.12 2.32 -2.02
CA LEU A 22 -15.98 1.51 -2.41
C LEU A 22 -16.27 0.78 -3.72
N SER A 23 -17.41 0.10 -3.81
CA SER A 23 -17.85 -0.58 -5.04
C SER A 23 -17.90 0.37 -6.23
N HIS A 24 -18.46 1.56 -6.07
CA HIS A 24 -18.55 2.54 -7.15
C HIS A 24 -17.18 3.11 -7.51
N THR A 25 -16.32 3.41 -6.53
CA THR A 25 -14.96 3.90 -6.75
C THR A 25 -14.10 2.87 -7.48
N LEU A 26 -14.23 1.58 -7.16
CA LEU A 26 -13.51 0.50 -7.83
C LEU A 26 -13.88 0.36 -9.30
N THR A 27 -15.02 0.88 -9.78
CA THR A 27 -15.28 0.93 -11.23
C THR A 27 -14.31 1.84 -11.97
N HIS A 28 -13.78 2.86 -11.29
CA HIS A 28 -12.77 3.77 -11.81
C HIS A 28 -11.33 3.31 -11.49
N PHE A 29 -11.15 2.51 -10.43
CA PHE A 29 -9.88 1.95 -9.99
C PHE A 29 -9.89 0.41 -10.05
N TYR A 30 -10.39 -0.14 -11.15
CA TYR A 30 -10.67 -1.57 -11.29
C TYR A 30 -9.48 -2.51 -11.03
N PRO A 31 -8.20 -2.15 -11.30
CA PRO A 31 -7.08 -3.03 -10.97
C PRO A 31 -6.95 -3.31 -9.47
N LEU A 32 -7.45 -2.42 -8.60
CA LEU A 32 -7.42 -2.62 -7.15
C LEU A 32 -8.38 -3.71 -6.66
N ALA A 33 -9.35 -4.09 -7.49
CA ALA A 33 -10.25 -5.19 -7.18
C ALA A 33 -9.59 -6.56 -7.48
N GLY A 34 -8.66 -6.61 -8.43
CA GLY A 34 -8.08 -7.84 -8.97
C GLY A 34 -7.15 -8.61 -8.03
N ARG A 35 -6.44 -9.59 -8.61
CA ARG A 35 -5.39 -10.37 -7.92
C ARG A 35 -4.14 -10.45 -8.76
N LEU A 36 -2.98 -10.59 -8.11
CA LEU A 36 -1.75 -10.86 -8.82
C LEU A 36 -1.79 -12.27 -9.42
N VAL A 37 -1.28 -12.41 -10.63
CA VAL A 37 -1.07 -13.69 -11.30
C VAL A 37 0.34 -13.71 -11.87
N THR A 38 1.01 -14.83 -11.69
CA THR A 38 2.34 -15.06 -12.26
C THR A 38 2.22 -16.04 -13.43
N SER A 39 2.81 -15.68 -14.56
CA SER A 39 2.89 -16.51 -15.77
C SER A 39 4.33 -16.58 -16.26
N ASP A 40 4.68 -17.64 -16.98
CA ASP A 40 6.00 -17.74 -17.61
C ASP A 40 6.21 -16.62 -18.63
N SER A 41 7.43 -16.10 -18.69
CA SER A 41 7.79 -15.08 -19.67
C SER A 41 7.73 -15.62 -21.09
N PRO A 42 7.22 -14.85 -22.06
CA PRO A 42 7.24 -15.24 -23.46
C PRO A 42 8.65 -15.28 -24.07
N HIS A 43 9.70 -14.86 -23.33
CA HIS A 43 11.06 -14.74 -23.83
C HIS A 43 11.97 -15.97 -23.56
N ASP A 44 11.43 -17.06 -23.01
CA ASP A 44 12.14 -18.35 -22.74
C ASP A 44 13.53 -18.18 -22.07
N ASP A 45 13.66 -17.16 -21.24
CA ASP A 45 14.88 -16.80 -20.51
C ASP A 45 14.82 -17.24 -19.03
N GLY A 46 13.81 -18.02 -18.67
CA GLY A 46 13.51 -18.41 -17.29
C GLY A 46 13.00 -17.27 -16.42
N SER A 47 12.62 -16.12 -16.99
CA SER A 47 11.93 -15.07 -16.24
C SER A 47 10.42 -15.34 -16.13
N TYR A 48 9.77 -14.71 -15.16
CA TYR A 48 8.33 -14.76 -15.00
C TYR A 48 7.72 -13.36 -15.02
N VAL A 49 6.45 -13.29 -15.39
CA VAL A 49 5.67 -12.08 -15.50
C VAL A 49 4.60 -12.08 -14.42
N VAL A 50 4.65 -11.07 -13.55
CA VAL A 50 3.54 -10.80 -12.62
C VAL A 50 2.62 -9.78 -13.24
N SER A 51 1.32 -10.07 -13.31
CA SER A 51 0.25 -9.22 -13.84
C SER A 51 -0.98 -9.20 -12.92
N ILE A 52 -2.00 -8.39 -13.22
CA ILE A 52 -3.22 -8.31 -12.40
C ILE A 52 -4.39 -8.94 -13.17
N ASP A 53 -4.95 -10.03 -12.65
CA ASP A 53 -6.22 -10.57 -13.14
C ASP A 53 -7.38 -9.72 -12.60
N CYS A 54 -8.00 -8.98 -13.51
CA CYS A 54 -9.18 -8.16 -13.24
C CYS A 54 -10.49 -8.86 -13.64
N ALA A 55 -10.42 -9.96 -14.41
CA ALA A 55 -11.59 -10.66 -14.93
C ALA A 55 -12.22 -11.56 -13.86
N ASN A 56 -11.40 -12.33 -13.14
CA ASN A 56 -11.86 -13.20 -12.04
C ASN A 56 -11.56 -12.56 -10.69
N SER A 57 -11.98 -11.31 -10.56
CA SER A 57 -11.70 -10.49 -9.40
C SER A 57 -12.66 -10.80 -8.23
N PRO A 58 -12.17 -11.30 -7.09
CA PRO A 58 -12.99 -11.42 -5.87
C PRO A 58 -13.20 -10.06 -5.18
N GLY A 59 -12.64 -8.97 -5.72
CA GLY A 59 -12.84 -7.61 -5.23
C GLY A 59 -11.86 -7.15 -4.16
N ALA A 60 -12.07 -5.90 -3.73
CA ALA A 60 -11.46 -5.35 -2.53
C ALA A 60 -12.10 -5.93 -1.27
N ARG A 61 -11.38 -5.90 -0.14
CA ARG A 61 -11.93 -6.37 1.14
C ARG A 61 -12.40 -5.18 1.99
N LEU A 62 -13.59 -5.31 2.57
CA LEU A 62 -14.09 -4.43 3.63
C LEU A 62 -14.26 -5.27 4.90
N ILE A 63 -13.62 -4.88 5.99
CA ILE A 63 -13.66 -5.57 7.27
C ILE A 63 -14.32 -4.66 8.29
N HIS A 64 -15.19 -5.24 9.11
CA HIS A 64 -15.69 -4.60 10.32
C HIS A 64 -15.11 -5.33 11.54
N ALA A 65 -14.50 -4.58 12.45
CA ALA A 65 -13.94 -5.07 13.70
C ALA A 65 -14.41 -4.20 14.87
N VAL A 66 -14.33 -4.72 16.09
CA VAL A 66 -14.65 -3.99 17.32
C VAL A 66 -13.46 -4.11 18.25
N ALA A 67 -13.06 -3.01 18.88
CA ALA A 67 -12.02 -2.99 19.89
C ALA A 67 -12.48 -2.22 21.13
N ASP A 68 -12.22 -2.78 22.30
CA ASP A 68 -12.49 -2.15 23.60
C ASP A 68 -11.40 -1.12 23.93
N LEU A 69 -11.31 -0.10 23.09
CA LEU A 69 -10.34 0.99 23.15
C LEU A 69 -11.08 2.30 22.86
N THR A 70 -10.60 3.39 23.44
CA THR A 70 -11.06 4.74 23.10
C THR A 70 -10.20 5.36 22.01
N ILE A 71 -10.68 6.43 21.36
CA ILE A 71 -9.87 7.27 20.48
C ILE A 71 -8.63 7.79 21.22
N SER A 72 -8.79 8.15 22.50
CA SER A 72 -7.67 8.63 23.32
C SER A 72 -6.59 7.56 23.51
N ASP A 73 -6.97 6.30 23.67
CA ASP A 73 -6.01 5.20 23.80
C ASP A 73 -5.16 5.02 22.53
N VAL A 74 -5.69 5.40 21.37
CA VAL A 74 -4.98 5.34 20.08
C VAL A 74 -4.13 6.58 19.84
N LEU A 75 -4.64 7.77 20.19
CA LEU A 75 -4.01 9.06 19.82
C LEU A 75 -3.14 9.70 20.90
N SER A 76 -3.46 9.49 22.18
CA SER A 76 -2.73 10.11 23.31
C SER A 76 -1.29 9.61 23.48
N PRO A 77 -0.99 8.31 23.27
CA PRO A 77 0.37 7.81 23.41
C PRO A 77 1.36 8.49 22.47
N THR A 78 2.55 8.79 23.00
CA THR A 78 3.64 9.39 22.21
C THR A 78 4.09 8.50 21.05
N TYR A 79 3.94 7.18 21.20
CA TYR A 79 4.26 6.18 20.18
C TYR A 79 3.01 5.38 19.85
N VAL A 80 2.86 4.99 18.60
CA VAL A 80 1.71 4.20 18.13
C VAL A 80 1.63 2.89 18.93
N PRO A 81 0.52 2.63 19.64
CA PRO A 81 0.32 1.38 20.35
C PRO A 81 0.40 0.18 19.42
N VAL A 82 1.01 -0.92 19.86
CA VAL A 82 1.17 -2.14 19.04
C VAL A 82 -0.19 -2.68 18.56
N VAL A 83 -1.25 -2.51 19.35
CA VAL A 83 -2.62 -2.94 19.00
C VAL A 83 -3.12 -2.29 17.70
N VAL A 84 -2.68 -1.08 17.36
CA VAL A 84 -3.03 -0.40 16.10
C VAL A 84 -2.60 -1.22 14.88
N GLN A 85 -1.57 -2.05 14.99
CA GLN A 85 -1.16 -2.92 13.88
C GLN A 85 -2.29 -3.87 13.46
N SER A 86 -3.12 -4.32 14.41
CA SER A 86 -4.29 -5.17 14.14
C SER A 86 -5.46 -4.43 13.46
N PHE A 87 -5.38 -3.10 13.35
CA PHE A 87 -6.38 -2.31 12.64
C PHE A 87 -6.16 -2.29 11.12
N PHE A 88 -5.14 -2.99 10.64
CA PHE A 88 -4.78 -3.12 9.23
C PHE A 88 -4.69 -4.59 8.85
N ASP A 89 -5.54 -5.04 7.92
CA ASP A 89 -5.60 -6.44 7.47
C ASP A 89 -4.28 -6.96 6.89
N HIS A 90 -3.52 -6.10 6.23
CA HIS A 90 -2.27 -6.47 5.56
C HIS A 90 -1.04 -6.16 6.43
N ASP A 91 -1.16 -6.16 7.77
CA ASP A 91 0.02 -6.04 8.62
C ASP A 91 1.02 -7.15 8.27
N ARG A 92 2.25 -6.74 7.93
CA ARG A 92 3.36 -7.61 7.50
C ARG A 92 3.15 -8.37 6.17
N ALA A 93 2.08 -8.12 5.43
CA ALA A 93 1.92 -8.68 4.10
C ALA A 93 3.04 -8.17 3.17
N ILE A 94 3.52 -9.05 2.31
CA ILE A 94 4.44 -8.70 1.22
C ILE A 94 3.66 -8.58 -0.08
N ASN A 95 4.24 -7.92 -1.08
CA ASN A 95 3.54 -7.71 -2.35
C ASN A 95 3.08 -9.04 -3.00
N HIS A 96 3.84 -10.12 -2.83
CA HIS A 96 3.50 -11.44 -3.36
C HIS A 96 2.21 -12.01 -2.77
N ASP A 97 1.83 -11.63 -1.55
CA ASP A 97 0.58 -12.09 -0.93
C ASP A 97 -0.65 -11.60 -1.71
N GLY A 98 -0.51 -10.60 -2.59
CA GLY A 98 -1.56 -10.13 -3.51
C GLY A 98 -2.06 -11.17 -4.53
N HIS A 99 -1.43 -12.35 -4.61
CA HIS A 99 -2.00 -13.51 -5.34
C HIS A 99 -3.21 -14.10 -4.62
N THR A 100 -3.27 -14.00 -3.29
CA THR A 100 -4.33 -14.59 -2.46
C THR A 100 -5.13 -13.53 -1.70
N MET A 101 -4.45 -12.50 -1.20
CA MET A 101 -5.02 -11.37 -0.48
C MET A 101 -5.47 -10.24 -1.42
N SER A 102 -6.37 -9.38 -0.92
CA SER A 102 -6.88 -8.24 -1.68
C SER A 102 -5.81 -7.17 -1.93
N LEU A 103 -5.79 -6.59 -3.13
CA LEU A 103 -4.84 -5.53 -3.46
C LEU A 103 -5.13 -4.21 -2.72
N VAL A 104 -6.39 -4.00 -2.32
CA VAL A 104 -6.79 -2.96 -1.38
C VAL A 104 -7.75 -3.52 -0.34
N THR A 105 -7.56 -3.11 0.91
CA THR A 105 -8.45 -3.47 2.02
C THR A 105 -8.74 -2.27 2.90
N ILE A 106 -10.00 -2.11 3.28
CA ILE A 106 -10.45 -1.11 4.24
C ILE A 106 -10.98 -1.86 5.47
N GLN A 107 -10.45 -1.55 6.64
CA GLN A 107 -10.91 -2.07 7.92
C GLN A 107 -11.51 -0.93 8.73
N VAL A 108 -12.79 -1.06 9.05
CA VAL A 108 -13.52 -0.17 9.96
C VAL A 108 -13.51 -0.83 11.33
N THR A 109 -12.82 -0.22 12.28
CA THR A 109 -12.75 -0.69 13.68
C THR A 109 -13.59 0.23 14.55
N GLU A 110 -14.67 -0.29 15.09
CA GLU A 110 -15.51 0.39 16.09
C GLU A 110 -14.76 0.44 17.43
N LEU A 111 -14.63 1.64 17.97
CA LEU A 111 -14.04 1.97 19.26
C LEU A 111 -15.17 2.37 20.24
N ILE A 112 -14.89 2.41 21.54
CA ILE A 112 -15.87 2.75 22.58
C ILE A 112 -16.55 4.11 22.30
N ASP A 113 -15.78 5.08 21.82
CA ASP A 113 -16.18 6.46 21.59
C ASP A 113 -15.97 6.93 20.14
N GLY A 114 -15.77 6.01 19.19
CA GLY A 114 -15.55 6.39 17.79
C GLY A 114 -15.27 5.26 16.81
N VAL A 115 -14.65 5.62 15.68
CA VAL A 115 -14.32 4.67 14.60
C VAL A 115 -12.91 4.96 14.09
N PHE A 116 -12.13 3.90 13.90
CA PHE A 116 -10.84 3.93 13.22
C PHE A 116 -10.96 3.27 11.85
N ILE A 117 -10.49 3.93 10.79
CA ILE A 117 -10.49 3.38 9.42
C ILE A 117 -9.05 3.09 9.01
N GLY A 118 -8.67 1.82 9.04
CA GLY A 118 -7.41 1.33 8.49
C GLY A 118 -7.54 1.05 7.00
N CYS A 119 -6.54 1.44 6.21
CA CYS A 119 -6.49 1.10 4.79
C CYS A 119 -5.14 0.50 4.43
N SER A 120 -5.17 -0.61 3.70
CA SER A 120 -4.02 -1.35 3.22
C SER A 120 -4.01 -1.40 1.70
N PHE A 121 -2.85 -1.19 1.10
CA PHE A 121 -2.67 -1.10 -0.34
C PHE A 121 -1.40 -1.82 -0.77
N ASN A 122 -1.51 -2.73 -1.74
CA ASN A 122 -0.37 -3.45 -2.29
C ASN A 122 0.47 -2.53 -3.18
N HIS A 123 1.73 -2.31 -2.80
CA HIS A 123 2.60 -1.32 -3.43
C HIS A 123 3.08 -1.73 -4.84
N VAL A 124 2.88 -2.98 -5.26
CA VAL A 124 3.11 -3.36 -6.67
C VAL A 124 2.17 -2.60 -7.61
N VAL A 125 0.96 -2.27 -7.15
CA VAL A 125 -0.11 -1.72 -7.99
C VAL A 125 0.02 -0.20 -8.18
N GLY A 126 0.74 0.49 -7.29
CA GLY A 126 0.94 1.94 -7.38
C GLY A 126 1.82 2.50 -6.27
N ASP A 127 2.04 3.82 -6.33
CA ASP A 127 2.79 4.57 -5.33
C ASP A 127 1.87 5.28 -4.31
N GLY A 128 2.45 6.03 -3.36
CA GLY A 128 1.68 6.78 -2.36
C GLY A 128 0.74 7.84 -2.95
N THR A 129 1.13 8.48 -4.07
CA THR A 129 0.29 9.46 -4.77
C THR A 129 -0.94 8.78 -5.34
N SER A 130 -0.72 7.61 -5.90
CA SER A 130 -1.71 6.75 -6.51
C SER A 130 -2.72 6.31 -5.43
N PHE A 131 -2.23 5.80 -4.30
CA PHE A 131 -3.07 5.49 -3.14
C PHE A 131 -3.89 6.69 -2.63
N TRP A 132 -3.29 7.88 -2.54
CA TRP A 132 -3.99 9.10 -2.12
C TRP A 132 -5.13 9.50 -3.07
N ASN A 133 -4.91 9.37 -4.38
CA ASN A 133 -5.95 9.63 -5.38
C ASN A 133 -7.14 8.68 -5.21
N PHE A 134 -6.89 7.40 -4.93
CA PHE A 134 -7.95 6.43 -4.63
C PHE A 134 -8.76 6.84 -3.39
N LEU A 135 -8.10 7.19 -2.28
CA LEU A 135 -8.77 7.63 -1.06
C LEU A 135 -9.59 8.92 -1.26
N THR A 136 -9.07 9.84 -2.06
CA THR A 136 -9.78 11.08 -2.43
C THR A 136 -11.06 10.74 -3.19
N ALA A 137 -10.98 9.89 -4.23
CA ALA A 137 -12.14 9.48 -5.01
C ALA A 137 -13.17 8.70 -4.19
N LEU A 138 -12.72 7.84 -3.27
CA LEU A 138 -13.59 7.15 -2.32
C LEU A 138 -14.35 8.14 -1.44
N SER A 139 -13.66 9.16 -0.92
CA SER A 139 -14.28 10.19 -0.08
C SER A 139 -15.30 11.04 -0.83
N GLU A 140 -15.03 11.37 -2.10
CA GLU A 140 -15.94 12.12 -2.96
C GLU A 140 -17.21 11.31 -3.25
N THR A 141 -17.04 10.03 -3.58
CA THR A 141 -18.14 9.10 -3.82
C THR A 141 -18.98 8.91 -2.56
N TYR A 142 -18.36 8.76 -1.38
CA TYR A 142 -19.07 8.65 -0.10
C TYR A 142 -19.90 9.89 0.25
N ARG A 143 -19.44 11.07 -0.17
CA ARG A 143 -20.14 12.35 -0.03
C ARG A 143 -21.20 12.59 -1.12
N GLY A 144 -21.35 11.67 -2.08
CA GLY A 144 -22.31 11.80 -3.18
C GLY A 144 -21.90 12.82 -4.25
N LYS A 145 -20.61 13.17 -4.37
CA LYS A 145 -20.13 14.08 -5.41
C LYS A 145 -20.00 13.35 -6.74
N THR A 146 -20.76 13.80 -7.74
CA THR A 146 -20.68 13.32 -9.13
C THR A 146 -20.59 14.50 -10.10
N PRO A 147 -19.65 14.51 -11.07
CA PRO A 147 -18.61 13.51 -11.32
C PRO A 147 -17.44 13.60 -10.31
N ILE A 148 -16.69 12.50 -10.15
CA ILE A 148 -15.45 12.47 -9.37
C ILE A 148 -14.48 13.52 -9.94
N SER A 149 -13.93 14.38 -9.09
CA SER A 149 -13.21 15.61 -9.47
C SER A 149 -11.94 15.33 -10.27
N ARG A 150 -11.37 14.11 -10.12
CA ARG A 150 -10.20 13.66 -10.86
C ARG A 150 -10.60 12.53 -11.82
N PRO A 151 -10.55 12.74 -13.15
CA PRO A 151 -10.90 11.71 -14.12
C PRO A 151 -9.88 10.58 -14.12
N ARG A 152 -10.33 9.42 -14.61
CA ARG A 152 -9.60 8.15 -14.82
C ARG A 152 -8.13 8.39 -15.14
N VAL A 153 -7.25 8.17 -14.18
CA VAL A 153 -5.83 8.06 -14.48
C VAL A 153 -5.56 6.60 -14.86
N ASN A 154 -6.22 6.06 -15.88
CA ASN A 154 -5.88 4.71 -16.32
C ASN A 154 -4.48 4.73 -16.94
N ASN A 155 -4.18 5.71 -17.80
CA ASN A 155 -2.98 5.74 -18.63
C ASN A 155 -1.67 5.97 -17.85
N ARG A 156 -1.71 6.48 -16.61
CA ARG A 156 -0.51 6.59 -15.73
C ARG A 156 -0.30 5.32 -14.90
N TRP A 157 -1.37 4.62 -14.55
CA TRP A 157 -1.29 3.46 -13.67
C TRP A 157 -1.03 2.19 -14.48
N PHE A 158 -1.61 2.10 -15.68
CA PHE A 158 -1.52 0.98 -16.61
C PHE A 158 -1.69 1.50 -18.05
N PRO A 159 -0.67 1.44 -18.92
CA PRO A 159 -0.86 1.73 -20.35
C PRO A 159 -2.00 0.87 -20.91
N GLU A 160 -2.75 1.40 -21.88
CA GLU A 160 -3.85 0.66 -22.53
C GLU A 160 -3.34 -0.69 -23.07
N GLY A 161 -3.96 -1.79 -22.62
CA GLY A 161 -3.57 -3.16 -22.97
C GLY A 161 -2.54 -3.82 -22.06
N CYS A 162 -2.00 -3.12 -21.05
CA CYS A 162 -0.99 -3.66 -20.15
C CYS A 162 -1.59 -4.08 -18.80
N ASN A 163 -1.92 -5.37 -18.68
CA ASN A 163 -1.80 -6.06 -17.40
C ASN A 163 -0.31 -5.93 -17.02
N GLN A 164 0.05 -5.01 -16.12
CA GLN A 164 1.45 -4.66 -15.78
C GLN A 164 2.35 -5.89 -15.87
N ILE A 165 3.25 -5.94 -16.86
CA ILE A 165 4.21 -7.03 -17.01
C ILE A 165 5.42 -6.62 -16.20
N ILE A 166 5.65 -7.22 -15.04
CA ILE A 166 6.92 -7.07 -14.33
C ILE A 166 7.73 -8.35 -14.57
N PRO A 167 8.74 -8.34 -15.44
CA PRO A 167 9.68 -9.44 -15.57
C PRO A 167 10.47 -9.53 -14.28
N GLN A 168 10.41 -10.67 -13.60
CA GLN A 168 11.28 -10.96 -12.47
C GLN A 168 12.15 -12.18 -12.77
N PRO A 169 13.43 -12.15 -12.37
CA PRO A 169 14.29 -13.32 -12.46
C PRO A 169 13.86 -14.38 -11.44
N ALA A 170 13.96 -15.65 -11.83
CA ALA A 170 13.48 -16.82 -11.07
C ALA A 170 14.09 -16.97 -9.66
N ASP A 171 15.23 -16.33 -9.37
CA ASP A 171 15.94 -16.41 -8.11
C ASP A 171 15.40 -15.47 -7.01
N GLN A 172 14.43 -14.61 -7.32
CA GLN A 172 13.89 -13.60 -6.40
C GLN A 172 12.57 -14.00 -5.75
N ILE A 173 12.50 -15.15 -5.08
CA ILE A 173 11.41 -15.38 -4.12
C ILE A 173 11.53 -14.29 -3.04
N PRO A 174 10.51 -13.43 -2.84
CA PRO A 174 10.61 -12.38 -1.86
C PRO A 174 10.71 -13.00 -0.46
N SER A 175 11.89 -12.90 0.15
CA SER A 175 12.09 -13.29 1.54
C SER A 175 11.25 -12.37 2.43
N ARG A 176 10.61 -12.95 3.45
CA ARG A 176 9.89 -12.18 4.46
C ARG A 176 10.92 -11.37 5.25
N TYR A 177 11.06 -10.10 4.88
CA TYR A 177 11.93 -9.18 5.60
C TYR A 177 11.24 -8.76 6.90
N GLU A 178 11.75 -9.26 8.02
CA GLU A 178 11.39 -8.72 9.32
C GLU A 178 12.05 -7.36 9.51
N SER A 179 11.21 -6.32 9.55
CA SER A 179 11.70 -4.99 9.91
C SER A 179 12.03 -4.96 11.40
N PRO A 180 13.12 -4.27 11.80
CA PRO A 180 13.41 -4.05 13.21
C PRO A 180 12.23 -3.33 13.88
N LYS A 181 12.14 -3.42 15.21
CA LYS A 181 11.11 -2.71 15.98
C LYS A 181 11.30 -1.20 15.78
N LEU A 182 10.46 -0.61 14.92
CA LEU A 182 10.44 0.83 14.68
C LEU A 182 9.46 1.47 15.65
N LEU A 183 9.85 2.61 16.21
CA LEU A 183 8.95 3.47 16.96
C LEU A 183 8.17 4.32 15.96
N GLU A 184 6.88 4.06 15.86
CA GLU A 184 5.96 4.79 14.99
C GLU A 184 5.29 5.91 15.78
N ARG A 185 4.91 7.00 15.10
CA ARG A 185 4.14 8.11 15.69
C ARG A 185 3.03 8.54 14.75
N PHE A 186 1.91 8.95 15.32
CA PHE A 186 0.85 9.60 14.57
C PHE A 186 1.12 11.10 14.47
N PHE A 187 0.89 11.64 13.27
CA PHE A 187 0.80 13.08 13.07
C PHE A 187 -0.67 13.42 12.96
N GLN A 188 -1.17 14.19 13.92
CA GLN A 188 -2.55 14.65 13.91
C GLN A 188 -2.63 15.94 13.11
N PHE A 189 -3.48 15.94 12.10
CA PHE A 189 -3.89 17.14 11.37
C PHE A 189 -5.35 17.40 11.72
N THR A 190 -5.60 18.44 12.50
CA THR A 190 -6.95 18.94 12.74
C THR A 190 -7.33 19.90 11.62
N ASP A 191 -8.44 19.61 10.95
CA ASP A 191 -9.08 20.55 10.04
C ASP A 191 -9.92 21.51 10.88
N LEU A 192 -9.53 22.79 10.93
CA LEU A 192 -10.20 23.79 11.78
C LEU A 192 -11.64 24.10 11.32
N ASP A 193 -12.02 23.67 10.11
CA ASP A 193 -13.28 24.05 9.47
C ASP A 193 -14.33 22.92 9.38
N SER A 194 -14.07 21.72 9.93
CA SER A 194 -14.97 20.56 9.84
C SER A 194 -15.33 19.99 11.23
N PRO A 195 -16.48 20.37 11.82
CA PRO A 195 -16.90 19.89 13.15
C PRO A 195 -17.28 18.40 13.20
N ASN A 196 -17.37 17.71 12.06
CA ASN A 196 -17.88 16.34 11.96
C ASN A 196 -16.80 15.27 11.76
N PHE A 197 -15.51 15.65 11.68
CA PHE A 197 -14.39 14.71 11.57
C PHE A 197 -13.30 15.10 12.57
N SER A 198 -13.23 14.38 13.70
CA SER A 198 -12.36 14.75 14.81
C SER A 198 -10.89 14.42 14.59
N SER A 199 -10.56 13.48 13.71
CA SER A 199 -9.17 13.23 13.25
C SER A 199 -9.16 12.23 12.08
N LEU A 200 -8.26 12.42 11.13
CA LEU A 200 -7.96 11.44 10.09
C LEU A 200 -6.50 11.03 10.23
N VAL A 201 -6.30 9.79 10.67
CA VAL A 201 -4.97 9.25 10.96
C VAL A 201 -4.53 8.39 9.79
N PHE A 202 -3.59 8.90 8.98
CA PHE A 202 -2.98 8.11 7.92
C PHE A 202 -1.73 7.40 8.43
N ARG A 203 -1.75 6.07 8.45
CA ARG A 203 -0.54 5.25 8.60
C ARG A 203 -0.06 4.84 7.21
N PHE A 204 1.00 5.46 6.73
CA PHE A 204 1.73 5.00 5.55
C PHE A 204 2.91 4.13 6.00
N SER A 205 2.76 2.81 6.01
CA SER A 205 3.91 1.91 6.23
C SER A 205 4.65 1.68 4.91
N PHE A 206 5.62 2.54 4.59
CA PHE A 206 6.55 2.31 3.48
C PHE A 206 7.68 1.39 3.94
N ARG A 207 7.54 0.08 3.73
CA ARG A 207 8.68 -0.85 3.86
C ARG A 207 9.43 -0.89 2.54
N ARG A 208 10.33 0.08 2.33
CA ARG A 208 11.23 0.08 1.18
C ARG A 208 12.19 -1.12 1.31
N LYS A 209 12.17 -2.06 0.36
CA LYS A 209 13.28 -3.01 0.16
C LYS A 209 14.53 -2.14 -0.04
N LYS A 210 15.53 -2.24 0.83
CA LYS A 210 16.84 -1.64 0.55
C LYS A 210 17.32 -2.30 -0.74
N ARG A 211 17.25 -1.56 -1.85
CA ARG A 211 17.91 -1.93 -3.10
C ARG A 211 19.39 -2.10 -2.75
N ILE A 212 19.91 -3.29 -3.00
CA ILE A 212 21.29 -3.65 -2.71
C ILE A 212 22.19 -2.72 -3.53
N GLU A 213 22.68 -1.65 -2.91
CA GLU A 213 23.76 -0.79 -3.43
C GLU A 213 25.15 -1.45 -3.28
N ARG A 214 25.21 -2.78 -3.12
CA ARG A 214 26.49 -3.50 -3.04
C ARG A 214 27.03 -3.93 -4.41
N GLU A 215 26.18 -4.11 -5.43
CA GLU A 215 26.66 -4.59 -6.73
C GLU A 215 27.30 -3.51 -7.62
N SER A 216 26.96 -2.22 -7.42
CA SER A 216 27.64 -1.12 -8.12
C SER A 216 29.02 -0.83 -7.55
N ARG A 217 29.19 -0.94 -6.22
CA ARG A 217 30.46 -0.66 -5.55
C ARG A 217 31.51 -1.76 -5.82
N ASP A 218 31.08 -3.01 -5.97
CA ASP A 218 31.99 -4.11 -6.30
C ASP A 218 32.41 -4.09 -7.78
N ARG A 219 31.52 -3.71 -8.70
CA ARG A 219 31.87 -3.52 -10.13
C ARG A 219 32.83 -2.34 -10.36
N GLU A 220 32.69 -1.24 -9.62
CA GLU A 220 33.66 -0.13 -9.67
C GLU A 220 35.01 -0.52 -9.04
N SER A 221 35.01 -1.30 -7.96
CA SER A 221 36.25 -1.76 -7.32
C SER A 221 37.04 -2.76 -8.18
N LEU A 222 36.33 -3.63 -8.93
CA LEU A 222 36.93 -4.57 -9.87
C LEU A 222 37.44 -3.85 -11.13
N GLY A 223 36.65 -2.92 -11.68
CA GLY A 223 37.05 -2.09 -12.83
C GLY A 223 38.25 -1.18 -12.53
N GLY A 224 38.35 -0.66 -11.30
CA GLY A 224 39.49 0.13 -10.84
C GLY A 224 40.78 -0.67 -10.71
N ARG A 225 40.73 -1.88 -10.12
CA ARG A 225 41.91 -2.76 -9.98
C ARG A 225 42.41 -3.29 -11.33
N GLU A 226 41.53 -3.50 -12.29
CA GLU A 226 41.90 -3.98 -13.62
C GLU A 226 42.56 -2.87 -14.47
N ARG A 227 42.10 -1.62 -14.36
CA ARG A 227 42.76 -0.45 -14.98
C ARG A 227 44.14 -0.18 -14.39
N GLU A 228 44.31 -0.33 -13.07
CA GLU A 228 45.60 -0.13 -12.40
C GLU A 228 46.62 -1.23 -12.73
N ARG A 229 46.16 -2.48 -12.90
CA ARG A 229 47.02 -3.59 -13.39
C ARG A 229 47.43 -3.41 -14.85
N ARG A 230 46.55 -2.85 -15.69
CA ARG A 230 46.86 -2.57 -17.11
C ARG A 230 47.85 -1.39 -17.24
N GLY A 231 47.72 -0.35 -16.41
CA GLY A 231 48.66 0.77 -16.36
C GLY A 231 50.08 0.36 -15.94
N ARG A 232 50.21 -0.42 -14.85
CA ARG A 232 51.52 -0.95 -14.40
C ARG A 232 52.19 -1.90 -15.40
N ARG A 233 51.42 -2.55 -16.28
CA ARG A 233 51.98 -3.41 -17.33
C ARG A 233 52.54 -2.60 -18.51
N ILE A 234 52.07 -1.37 -18.74
CA ILE A 234 52.54 -0.52 -19.84
C ILE A 234 53.84 0.22 -19.46
N GLU A 235 54.00 0.63 -18.20
CA GLU A 235 55.25 1.26 -17.73
C GLU A 235 56.44 0.30 -17.71
N LYS A 236 56.21 -1.01 -17.58
CA LYS A 236 57.28 -2.03 -17.59
C LYS A 236 57.91 -2.28 -18.98
N TRP A 237 57.37 -1.67 -20.04
CA TRP A 237 57.88 -1.79 -21.42
C TRP A 237 58.45 -0.48 -21.99
N ARG A 238 58.67 0.54 -21.14
CA ARG A 238 59.29 1.83 -21.51
C ARG A 238 60.62 2.10 -20.79
N GLY A 239 61.32 1.03 -20.38
CA GLY A 239 62.71 1.08 -19.94
C GLY A 239 63.63 0.52 -21.02
#